data_AF-A0AAW8VR06-F1
#
_entry.id   AF-A0AAW8VR06-F1
#
_cell.length_a   1.000
_cell.length_b   1.000
_cell.length_c   1.000
_cell.angle_alpha   90.00
_cell.angle_beta   90.00
_cell.angle_gamma   90.00
#
_symmetry.space_group_name_H-M   'P 1'
#
loop_
_entity.id
_entity.type
_entity.pdbx_description
1 polymer ?
#
loop_
_entity_poly.entity_id
_entity_poly.type
_entity_poly.pdbx_seq_one_letter_code
_entity_poly.pdbx_strand_id
1 'polypeptide(L)'
;MSVSDGVDSVFGIKRSKNNETRGNMATFKSIWAGFKASPEYQPLKTQYDQMDGVSDIIGLSWDNLSETVGNQLDAALSDYIGKSHADWTAASIGAYLTQVKHDDDIDGTQFLVEGPVVIGEPYCTYLARTRQINAKPAEISKVMAEIKKENPEAGSLSNLLLALFSTPVETEGFMDDDDDSDDDDFDDVDFWDNPDLDSDDDFVPSVDLGQDGSSMTEDDFDDDPSTRVNRDPKLPMWQPSRLLRVNLQYSRLMKIYQERPEWQNRPEVVTADFMQNVVETLLVIGYNRYRKLPRSWTKHMLVEILTGDFVADRLYSQEEYAAIGPMLTDLISIVGSEQMMKPNKVAQLQRYIHEAAAKMVEAAKDPNNYSVDKKMILKIQAAGVDLNDDDSINNYVTDHKNDISSEYENGFPITAAVFDDPEQLAKLIDFYSPDQERDYLNPDAHVETFEGRSWHRKDAIKAHRFAVELGFRAYLDQQQKHPENTARVSDYVESFEFYLGRAYDCNLLQPEELTTEALEETMSLEYGPGSVVDGAEQQRVVQRIKLDDMDKLIVMVDMLEMYATLPKQRAQALRQVVRDDKLRLHKRLGMDATPAFRKKKKRKRPKKNRRNKR
;
A
#
# COMPACT_ATOMS: atom_id res chain seq x y z
N MET A 1 -53.00 -16.15 -56.07
CA MET A 1 -52.28 -17.33 -56.62
C MET A 1 -50.82 -16.94 -56.66
N SER A 2 -50.01 -17.26 -55.65
CA SER A 2 -49.43 -18.59 -55.31
C SER A 2 -48.14 -18.83 -56.13
N VAL A 3 -46.99 -19.25 -55.60
CA VAL A 3 -46.60 -19.90 -54.31
C VAL A 3 -45.27 -19.20 -53.87
N SER A 4 -44.99 -18.87 -52.60
CA SER A 4 -44.27 -19.67 -51.59
C SER A 4 -43.04 -20.45 -52.13
N ASP A 5 -41.82 -20.38 -51.57
CA ASP A 5 -41.23 -19.45 -50.57
C ASP A 5 -39.87 -18.91 -51.12
N GLY A 6 -38.69 -18.84 -50.48
CA GLY A 6 -38.19 -19.23 -49.15
C GLY A 6 -36.65 -19.47 -49.19
N VAL A 7 -35.85 -19.37 -48.12
CA VAL A 7 -36.06 -18.88 -46.73
C VAL A 7 -34.67 -18.44 -46.20
N ASP A 8 -34.53 -17.29 -45.52
CA ASP A 8 -33.41 -17.03 -44.59
C ASP A 8 -33.73 -15.89 -43.59
N SER A 9 -33.10 -15.87 -42.41
CA SER A 9 -33.43 -14.91 -41.33
C SER A 9 -32.23 -14.55 -40.44
N VAL A 10 -32.46 -13.73 -39.39
CA VAL A 10 -31.47 -13.25 -38.39
C VAL A 10 -30.49 -12.18 -38.89
N PHE A 11 -30.84 -10.90 -38.66
CA PHE A 11 -30.07 -9.94 -37.82
C PHE A 11 -30.75 -8.56 -37.87
N GLY A 12 -31.37 -8.13 -36.76
CA GLY A 12 -32.19 -6.90 -36.83
C GLY A 12 -32.86 -6.38 -35.56
N ILE A 13 -32.24 -6.45 -34.37
CA ILE A 13 -32.55 -5.61 -33.19
C ILE A 13 -31.30 -5.59 -32.28
N LYS A 14 -30.69 -4.41 -32.09
CA LYS A 14 -29.79 -3.99 -30.97
C LYS A 14 -29.14 -2.64 -31.30
N ARG A 15 -29.89 -1.52 -31.24
CA ARG A 15 -29.31 -0.16 -31.39
C ARG A 15 -30.08 1.02 -30.78
N SER A 16 -31.14 0.82 -29.98
CA SER A 16 -31.90 1.94 -29.36
C SER A 16 -31.55 2.24 -27.90
N LYS A 17 -31.28 1.24 -27.05
CA LYS A 17 -31.11 1.45 -25.59
C LYS A 17 -29.94 2.36 -25.19
N ASN A 18 -28.86 2.42 -25.96
CA ASN A 18 -27.64 3.17 -25.59
C ASN A 18 -27.73 4.69 -25.81
N ASN A 19 -28.83 5.21 -26.37
CA ASN A 19 -29.03 6.65 -26.58
C ASN A 19 -29.86 7.31 -25.48
N GLU A 20 -30.75 6.59 -24.80
CA GLU A 20 -31.61 7.15 -23.74
C GLU A 20 -30.81 7.43 -22.46
N THR A 21 -29.98 6.48 -22.01
CA THR A 21 -29.08 6.67 -20.85
C THR A 21 -28.10 7.84 -21.05
N ARG A 22 -27.57 8.02 -22.27
CA ARG A 22 -26.71 9.17 -22.60
C ARG A 22 -27.44 10.51 -22.61
N GLY A 23 -28.76 10.52 -22.81
CA GLY A 23 -29.59 11.71 -22.65
C GLY A 23 -29.76 12.09 -21.18
N ASN A 24 -30.25 11.16 -20.37
CA ASN A 24 -30.53 11.43 -18.94
C ASN A 24 -29.27 11.80 -18.15
N MET A 25 -28.13 11.14 -18.40
CA MET A 25 -26.90 11.38 -17.64
C MET A 25 -26.28 12.77 -17.93
N ALA A 26 -26.55 13.36 -19.10
CA ALA A 26 -26.21 14.76 -19.39
C ALA A 26 -27.11 15.75 -18.61
N THR A 27 -28.41 15.44 -18.49
CA THR A 27 -29.35 16.23 -17.70
C THR A 27 -29.00 16.19 -16.21
N PHE A 28 -28.72 15.01 -15.62
CA PHE A 28 -28.31 14.90 -14.22
C PHE A 28 -27.06 15.73 -13.93
N LYS A 29 -25.97 15.59 -14.70
CA LYS A 29 -24.74 16.36 -14.46
C LYS A 29 -24.94 17.88 -14.55
N SER A 30 -25.83 18.35 -15.43
CA SER A 30 -26.19 19.78 -15.52
C SER A 30 -26.98 20.26 -14.28
N ILE A 31 -27.92 19.45 -13.80
CA ILE A 31 -28.69 19.71 -12.58
C ILE A 31 -27.80 19.68 -11.33
N TRP A 32 -26.91 18.68 -11.24
CA TRP A 32 -26.00 18.47 -10.12
C TRP A 32 -24.96 19.60 -9.98
N ALA A 33 -24.39 20.05 -11.10
CA ALA A 33 -23.53 21.26 -11.11
C ALA A 33 -24.29 22.51 -10.64
N GLY A 34 -25.58 22.61 -10.96
CA GLY A 34 -26.47 23.67 -10.45
C GLY A 34 -26.76 23.57 -8.95
N PHE A 35 -26.73 22.36 -8.37
CA PHE A 35 -26.86 22.13 -6.93
C PHE A 35 -25.55 22.45 -6.17
N LYS A 36 -24.38 22.04 -6.67
CA LYS A 36 -23.07 22.42 -6.08
C LYS A 36 -22.89 23.95 -5.98
N ALA A 37 -23.50 24.70 -6.91
CA ALA A 37 -23.54 26.16 -6.93
C ALA A 37 -24.64 26.80 -6.05
N SER A 38 -25.45 26.02 -5.32
CA SER A 38 -26.61 26.53 -4.57
C SER A 38 -26.28 26.88 -3.10
N PRO A 39 -27.05 27.78 -2.45
CA PRO A 39 -26.87 28.12 -1.04
C PRO A 39 -27.08 26.95 -0.07
N GLU A 40 -27.71 25.86 -0.50
CA GLU A 40 -27.97 24.67 0.30
C GLU A 40 -26.74 23.77 0.44
N TYR A 41 -25.80 23.84 -0.52
CA TYR A 41 -24.62 22.97 -0.58
C TYR A 41 -23.49 23.46 0.35
N GLN A 42 -23.25 24.77 0.37
CA GLN A 42 -22.12 25.38 1.06
C GLN A 42 -22.10 25.18 2.59
N PRO A 43 -23.24 25.18 3.33
CA PRO A 43 -23.23 24.87 4.76
C PRO A 43 -22.77 23.44 5.07
N LEU A 44 -23.18 22.47 4.24
CA LEU A 44 -22.77 21.07 4.39
C LEU A 44 -21.31 20.87 4.03
N LYS A 45 -20.84 21.49 2.94
CA LYS A 45 -19.39 21.54 2.63
C LYS A 45 -18.61 22.13 3.81
N THR A 46 -19.03 23.28 4.34
CA THR A 46 -18.38 23.93 5.49
C THR A 46 -18.37 23.03 6.73
N GLN A 47 -19.45 22.28 6.99
CA GLN A 47 -19.51 21.34 8.11
C GLN A 47 -18.58 20.13 7.88
N TYR A 48 -18.43 19.67 6.64
CA TYR A 48 -17.51 18.59 6.26
C TYR A 48 -16.04 19.03 6.34
N ASP A 49 -15.70 20.19 5.76
CA ASP A 49 -14.38 20.82 5.82
C ASP A 49 -13.94 21.14 7.27
N GLN A 50 -14.88 21.17 8.22
CA GLN A 50 -14.63 21.34 9.66
C GLN A 50 -14.52 20.01 10.45
N MET A 51 -14.74 18.87 9.81
CA MET A 51 -14.46 17.55 10.40
C MET A 51 -13.03 17.17 10.07
N ASP A 52 -12.12 17.58 10.95
CA ASP A 52 -10.67 17.43 10.80
C ASP A 52 -10.26 16.00 10.39
N GLY A 53 -9.39 15.90 9.38
CA GLY A 53 -8.92 14.63 8.78
C GLY A 53 -9.96 13.82 8.00
N VAL A 54 -11.26 14.17 7.96
CA VAL A 54 -12.26 13.30 7.32
C VAL A 54 -12.06 13.12 5.81
N SER A 55 -11.68 14.17 5.08
CA SER A 55 -11.35 14.06 3.65
C SER A 55 -10.27 13.02 3.38
N ASP A 56 -9.27 13.02 4.24
CA ASP A 56 -8.00 12.32 4.08
C ASP A 56 -8.15 10.87 4.53
N ILE A 57 -8.99 10.64 5.56
CA ILE A 57 -9.33 9.30 6.07
C ILE A 57 -10.36 8.58 5.16
N ILE A 58 -11.26 9.28 4.46
CA ILE A 58 -12.24 8.64 3.56
C ILE A 58 -11.82 8.63 2.08
N GLY A 59 -10.71 9.28 1.71
CA GLY A 59 -10.23 9.36 0.32
C GLY A 59 -11.16 10.13 -0.63
N LEU A 60 -12.09 10.94 -0.11
CA LEU A 60 -13.07 11.69 -0.90
C LEU A 60 -13.12 13.14 -0.45
N SER A 61 -13.01 14.06 -1.42
CA SER A 61 -13.47 15.43 -1.23
C SER A 61 -14.99 15.46 -1.00
N TRP A 62 -15.50 16.51 -0.35
CA TRP A 62 -16.96 16.74 -0.25
C TRP A 62 -17.65 16.71 -1.63
N ASP A 63 -16.96 17.19 -2.67
CA ASP A 63 -17.47 17.24 -4.03
C ASP A 63 -17.59 15.84 -4.67
N ASN A 64 -16.73 14.89 -4.30
CA ASN A 64 -16.82 13.50 -4.74
C ASN A 64 -17.84 12.73 -3.88
N LEU A 65 -17.76 12.86 -2.55
CA LEU A 65 -18.69 12.25 -1.60
C LEU A 65 -20.14 12.60 -1.94
N SER A 66 -20.44 13.89 -2.06
CA SER A 66 -21.81 14.36 -2.35
C SER A 66 -22.30 13.90 -3.72
N GLU A 67 -21.43 13.86 -4.73
CA GLU A 67 -21.80 13.37 -6.07
C GLU A 67 -22.06 11.86 -6.07
N THR A 68 -21.32 11.06 -5.29
CA THR A 68 -21.60 9.62 -5.12
C THR A 68 -22.98 9.40 -4.50
N VAL A 69 -23.27 10.05 -3.37
CA VAL A 69 -24.59 9.93 -2.69
C VAL A 69 -25.72 10.49 -3.56
N GLY A 70 -25.48 11.60 -4.26
CA GLY A 70 -26.42 12.21 -5.19
C GLY A 70 -26.79 11.30 -6.36
N ASN A 71 -25.80 10.70 -7.03
CA ASN A 71 -26.02 9.74 -8.12
C ASN A 71 -26.84 8.52 -7.65
N GLN A 72 -26.49 7.94 -6.50
CA GLN A 72 -27.16 6.75 -5.97
C GLN A 72 -28.62 7.04 -5.57
N LEU A 73 -28.87 8.18 -4.93
CA LEU A 73 -30.22 8.65 -4.61
C LEU A 73 -31.05 8.92 -5.88
N ASP A 74 -30.48 9.60 -6.88
CA ASP A 74 -31.19 9.95 -8.12
C ASP A 74 -31.53 8.71 -8.96
N ALA A 75 -30.64 7.71 -9.00
CA ALA A 75 -30.89 6.42 -9.62
C ALA A 75 -32.02 5.65 -8.90
N ALA A 76 -31.95 5.53 -7.57
CA ALA A 76 -32.95 4.77 -6.81
C ALA A 76 -34.35 5.42 -6.84
N LEU A 77 -34.44 6.75 -6.74
CA LEU A 77 -35.70 7.48 -6.96
C LEU A 77 -36.19 7.35 -8.41
N SER A 78 -35.28 7.33 -9.40
CA SER A 78 -35.63 7.13 -10.82
C SER A 78 -36.22 5.74 -11.10
N ASP A 79 -35.71 4.69 -10.45
CA ASP A 79 -36.22 3.32 -10.64
C ASP A 79 -37.45 3.02 -9.77
N TYR A 80 -37.61 3.64 -8.61
CA TYR A 80 -38.81 3.49 -7.75
C TYR A 80 -40.00 4.35 -8.19
N ILE A 81 -39.79 5.63 -8.49
CA ILE A 81 -40.87 6.58 -8.82
C ILE A 81 -41.11 6.65 -10.34
N GLY A 82 -40.02 6.67 -11.11
CA GLY A 82 -40.05 6.89 -12.56
C GLY A 82 -38.86 7.71 -13.03
N LYS A 83 -38.35 7.38 -14.23
CA LYS A 83 -37.06 7.85 -14.80
C LYS A 83 -37.07 9.31 -15.29
N SER A 84 -37.97 10.13 -14.74
CA SER A 84 -38.22 11.52 -15.10
C SER A 84 -38.54 12.28 -13.83
N HIS A 85 -37.72 13.29 -13.51
CA HIS A 85 -37.90 14.15 -12.34
C HIS A 85 -39.29 14.80 -12.29
N ALA A 86 -39.93 15.05 -13.44
CA ALA A 86 -41.27 15.62 -13.51
C ALA A 86 -42.36 14.75 -12.86
N ASP A 87 -42.14 13.44 -12.74
CA ASP A 87 -43.06 12.49 -12.09
C ASP A 87 -42.84 12.43 -10.56
N TRP A 88 -41.76 13.01 -10.05
CA TRP A 88 -41.43 12.99 -8.63
C TRP A 88 -42.27 14.02 -7.86
N THR A 89 -42.87 13.55 -6.77
CA THR A 89 -43.69 14.36 -5.86
C THR A 89 -43.19 14.18 -4.43
N ALA A 90 -43.50 15.12 -3.53
CA ALA A 90 -43.12 14.98 -2.13
C ALA A 90 -43.68 13.68 -1.50
N ALA A 91 -44.87 13.24 -1.91
CA ALA A 91 -45.49 12.00 -1.44
C ALA A 91 -44.76 10.74 -1.94
N SER A 92 -44.32 10.71 -3.21
CA SER A 92 -43.58 9.56 -3.74
C SER A 92 -42.13 9.48 -3.22
N ILE A 93 -41.47 10.61 -3.02
CA ILE A 93 -40.16 10.69 -2.35
C ILE A 93 -40.29 10.21 -0.89
N GLY A 94 -41.32 10.65 -0.16
CA GLY A 94 -41.59 10.19 1.20
C GLY A 94 -41.90 8.69 1.28
N ALA A 95 -42.68 8.16 0.32
CA ALA A 95 -42.98 6.74 0.25
C ALA A 95 -41.72 5.89 0.02
N TYR A 96 -40.81 6.30 -0.87
CA TYR A 96 -39.51 5.64 -1.08
C TYR A 96 -38.70 5.55 0.22
N LEU A 97 -38.47 6.69 0.88
CA LEU A 97 -37.66 6.77 2.09
C LEU A 97 -38.30 6.04 3.28
N THR A 98 -39.63 5.93 3.31
CA THR A 98 -40.36 5.14 4.32
C THR A 98 -40.27 3.63 4.04
N GLN A 99 -40.24 3.20 2.76
CA GLN A 99 -40.05 1.78 2.43
C GLN A 99 -38.62 1.32 2.76
N VAL A 100 -37.61 2.08 2.34
CA VAL A 100 -36.18 1.73 2.58
C VAL A 100 -35.87 1.55 4.08
N LYS A 101 -36.60 2.27 4.94
CA LYS A 101 -36.55 2.15 6.41
C LYS A 101 -37.16 0.84 6.97
N HIS A 102 -37.93 0.09 6.17
CA HIS A 102 -38.61 -1.14 6.58
C HIS A 102 -38.00 -2.42 5.99
N ASP A 103 -37.22 -2.31 4.90
CA ASP A 103 -36.50 -3.42 4.29
C ASP A 103 -35.11 -3.58 4.98
N ASP A 104 -35.11 -3.89 6.29
CA ASP A 104 -33.91 -4.14 7.12
C ASP A 104 -33.06 -5.35 6.62
N ASP A 105 -33.67 -6.26 5.83
CA ASP A 105 -33.06 -7.47 5.28
C ASP A 105 -32.24 -7.24 3.98
N ILE A 106 -32.03 -5.99 3.55
CA ILE A 106 -31.24 -5.67 2.35
C ILE A 106 -29.85 -5.16 2.76
N ASP A 107 -28.81 -5.89 2.36
CA ASP A 107 -27.40 -5.59 2.69
C ASP A 107 -27.01 -4.13 2.38
N GLY A 108 -26.67 -3.37 3.43
CA GLY A 108 -26.11 -2.02 3.35
C GLY A 108 -27.12 -0.85 3.32
N THR A 109 -28.43 -1.06 3.55
CA THR A 109 -29.45 0.00 3.39
C THR A 109 -29.40 1.16 4.39
N GLN A 110 -28.66 1.10 5.50
CA GLN A 110 -28.48 2.26 6.40
C GLN A 110 -28.01 3.53 5.64
N PHE A 111 -27.18 3.34 4.62
CA PHE A 111 -26.74 4.37 3.71
C PHE A 111 -27.91 5.13 3.04
N LEU A 112 -28.95 4.40 2.62
CA LEU A 112 -30.13 4.93 1.95
C LEU A 112 -31.16 5.55 2.92
N VAL A 113 -30.93 5.49 4.23
CA VAL A 113 -31.70 6.25 5.24
C VAL A 113 -30.98 7.56 5.59
N GLU A 114 -29.68 7.53 5.87
CA GLU A 114 -28.93 8.73 6.28
C GLU A 114 -28.56 9.66 5.12
N GLY A 115 -28.08 9.11 4.00
CA GLY A 115 -27.67 9.90 2.82
C GLY A 115 -28.77 10.81 2.26
N PRO A 116 -30.01 10.31 2.10
CA PRO A 116 -31.10 11.15 1.61
C PRO A 116 -31.61 12.18 2.62
N VAL A 117 -31.24 12.08 3.90
CA VAL A 117 -31.63 13.04 4.93
C VAL A 117 -30.57 14.15 5.11
N VAL A 118 -29.28 13.82 4.96
CA VAL A 118 -28.19 14.83 4.95
C VAL A 118 -28.12 15.57 3.60
N ILE A 119 -28.11 14.84 2.48
CA ILE A 119 -27.84 15.38 1.13
C ILE A 119 -29.14 15.45 0.30
N GLY A 120 -30.05 14.48 0.47
CA GLY A 120 -31.30 14.41 -0.29
C GLY A 120 -32.31 15.51 0.06
N GLU A 121 -32.48 15.92 1.33
CA GLU A 121 -33.34 17.07 1.67
C GLU A 121 -32.89 18.35 0.95
N PRO A 122 -31.61 18.77 1.03
CA PRO A 122 -31.05 19.84 0.19
C PRO A 122 -31.32 19.67 -1.31
N TYR A 123 -31.02 18.50 -1.88
CA TYR A 123 -31.11 18.25 -3.31
C TYR A 123 -32.55 18.28 -3.82
N CYS A 124 -33.47 17.55 -3.19
CA CYS A 124 -34.90 17.59 -3.54
C CYS A 124 -35.51 18.99 -3.31
N THR A 125 -35.04 19.73 -2.31
CA THR A 125 -35.42 21.14 -2.10
C THR A 125 -34.95 22.05 -3.23
N TYR A 126 -33.72 21.85 -3.72
CA TYR A 126 -33.19 22.53 -4.90
C TYR A 126 -34.01 22.21 -6.16
N LEU A 127 -34.29 20.93 -6.43
CA LEU A 127 -35.13 20.49 -7.56
C LEU A 127 -36.55 21.09 -7.52
N ALA A 128 -37.17 21.11 -6.34
CA ALA A 128 -38.50 21.69 -6.13
C ALA A 128 -38.50 23.21 -6.39
N ARG A 129 -37.46 23.92 -5.92
CA ARG A 129 -37.34 25.38 -6.12
C ARG A 129 -37.04 25.75 -7.57
N THR A 130 -36.27 24.92 -8.29
CA THR A 130 -35.97 25.06 -9.72
C THR A 130 -37.03 24.46 -10.66
N ARG A 131 -38.10 23.88 -10.09
CA ARG A 131 -39.24 23.26 -10.81
C ARG A 131 -38.87 22.06 -11.70
N GLN A 132 -37.83 21.31 -11.34
CA GLN A 132 -37.49 20.05 -11.99
C GLN A 132 -38.39 18.90 -11.52
N ILE A 133 -38.90 18.97 -10.28
CA ILE A 133 -39.84 17.99 -9.71
C ILE A 133 -41.20 18.63 -9.40
N ASN A 134 -42.25 17.81 -9.35
CA ASN A 134 -43.64 18.22 -9.06
C ASN A 134 -43.91 18.26 -7.54
N ALA A 135 -43.16 19.09 -6.82
CA ALA A 135 -43.26 19.30 -5.37
C ALA A 135 -42.96 20.76 -5.00
N LYS A 136 -43.49 21.24 -3.87
CA LYS A 136 -43.04 22.51 -3.26
C LYS A 136 -41.94 22.24 -2.22
N PRO A 137 -40.95 23.14 -2.05
CA PRO A 137 -39.93 23.01 -1.00
C PRO A 137 -40.48 22.73 0.41
N ALA A 138 -41.56 23.41 0.81
CA ALA A 138 -42.20 23.20 2.12
C ALA A 138 -42.90 21.84 2.27
N GLU A 139 -43.18 21.13 1.18
CA GLU A 139 -43.74 19.77 1.19
C GLU A 139 -42.62 18.74 1.35
N ILE A 140 -41.45 18.97 0.74
CA ILE A 140 -40.22 18.18 0.96
C ILE A 140 -39.77 18.27 2.43
N SER A 141 -39.59 19.48 2.97
CA SER A 141 -39.17 19.63 4.38
C SER A 141 -40.20 19.11 5.39
N LYS A 142 -41.49 19.05 5.04
CA LYS A 142 -42.49 18.39 5.89
C LYS A 142 -42.24 16.89 5.97
N VAL A 143 -42.03 16.24 4.83
CA VAL A 143 -41.74 14.79 4.74
C VAL A 143 -40.44 14.47 5.49
N MET A 144 -39.40 15.27 5.26
CA MET A 144 -38.10 15.07 5.94
C MET A 144 -38.17 15.32 7.45
N ALA A 145 -39.00 16.28 7.91
CA ALA A 145 -39.27 16.47 9.33
C ALA A 145 -40.08 15.32 9.96
N GLU A 146 -40.94 14.64 9.19
CA GLU A 146 -41.66 13.44 9.65
C GLU A 146 -40.72 12.23 9.76
N ILE A 147 -39.78 12.06 8.81
CA ILE A 147 -38.69 11.05 8.89
C ILE A 147 -37.79 11.32 10.10
N LYS A 148 -37.27 12.55 10.26
CA LYS A 148 -36.43 12.98 11.39
C LYS A 148 -37.13 12.88 12.76
N LYS A 149 -38.46 12.90 12.80
CA LYS A 149 -39.22 12.71 14.03
C LYS A 149 -39.23 11.25 14.48
N GLU A 150 -39.15 10.30 13.54
CA GLU A 150 -39.16 8.87 13.82
C GLU A 150 -37.76 8.25 13.93
N ASN A 151 -36.74 8.88 13.32
CA ASN A 151 -35.33 8.68 13.66
C ASN A 151 -34.70 10.04 14.01
N PRO A 152 -34.63 10.42 15.31
CA PRO A 152 -34.08 11.70 15.76
C PRO A 152 -32.58 11.90 15.46
N GLU A 153 -31.86 10.82 15.16
CA GLU A 153 -30.44 10.86 14.82
C GLU A 153 -30.21 10.90 13.30
N ALA A 154 -31.27 10.79 12.49
CA ALA A 154 -31.20 10.86 11.04
C ALA A 154 -30.85 12.26 10.54
N GLY A 155 -29.88 12.34 9.62
CA GLY A 155 -29.45 13.60 9.04
C GLY A 155 -28.31 14.30 9.78
N SER A 156 -27.62 13.60 10.68
CA SER A 156 -26.29 14.03 11.14
C SER A 156 -25.25 13.68 10.09
N LEU A 157 -24.38 14.62 9.71
CA LEU A 157 -23.27 14.34 8.78
C LEU A 157 -22.36 13.22 9.30
N SER A 158 -22.12 13.17 10.62
CA SER A 158 -21.37 12.08 11.25
C SER A 158 -22.08 10.73 11.14
N ASN A 159 -23.42 10.69 11.10
CA ASN A 159 -24.18 9.45 10.96
C ASN A 159 -24.26 8.99 9.49
N LEU A 160 -24.30 9.90 8.51
CA LEU A 160 -24.05 9.55 7.10
C LEU A 160 -22.66 8.92 6.95
N LEU A 161 -21.63 9.54 7.50
CA LEU A 161 -20.26 8.99 7.46
C LEU A 161 -20.18 7.62 8.14
N LEU A 162 -20.83 7.41 9.29
CA LEU A 162 -20.90 6.09 9.91
C LEU A 162 -21.68 5.07 9.06
N ALA A 163 -22.82 5.45 8.47
CA ALA A 163 -23.67 4.58 7.65
C ALA A 163 -22.97 4.11 6.37
N LEU A 164 -22.20 4.99 5.71
CA LEU A 164 -21.33 4.68 4.57
C LEU A 164 -20.34 3.53 4.85
N PHE A 165 -19.96 3.33 6.11
CA PHE A 165 -18.99 2.33 6.55
C PHE A 165 -19.58 1.30 7.52
N SER A 166 -20.92 1.18 7.56
CA SER A 166 -21.67 0.25 8.43
C SER A 166 -22.30 -0.90 7.65
N THR A 167 -21.49 -1.62 6.88
CA THR A 167 -21.79 -3.02 6.59
C THR A 167 -21.81 -3.83 7.90
N PRO A 168 -22.68 -4.84 8.01
CA PRO A 168 -22.57 -5.87 9.04
C PRO A 168 -21.20 -6.54 9.01
N VAL A 169 -20.81 -7.13 10.14
CA VAL A 169 -19.77 -8.15 10.15
C VAL A 169 -20.47 -9.46 9.85
N GLU A 170 -20.13 -10.11 8.74
CA GLU A 170 -20.37 -11.55 8.59
C GLU A 170 -19.68 -12.24 9.77
N THR A 171 -20.47 -12.87 10.63
CA THR A 171 -20.00 -13.50 11.87
C THR A 171 -19.57 -14.94 11.61
N GLU A 172 -18.77 -15.13 10.57
CA GLU A 172 -18.09 -16.39 10.29
C GLU A 172 -16.81 -16.54 11.13
N GLY A 173 -16.49 -17.77 11.51
CA GLY A 173 -15.17 -18.09 12.08
C GLY A 173 -14.93 -17.68 13.53
N PHE A 174 -15.90 -17.94 14.43
CA PHE A 174 -15.53 -18.19 15.83
C PHE A 174 -14.78 -19.53 15.91
N MET A 175 -13.50 -19.47 16.25
CA MET A 175 -12.79 -20.54 16.98
C MET A 175 -12.15 -19.89 18.20
N ASP A 176 -13.00 -19.62 19.20
CA ASP A 176 -12.57 -19.58 20.60
C ASP A 176 -12.40 -21.06 21.00
N ASP A 177 -11.25 -21.67 20.73
CA ASP A 177 -10.89 -23.02 21.21
C ASP A 177 -10.57 -22.96 22.72
N ASP A 178 -11.62 -22.86 23.54
CA ASP A 178 -11.62 -23.00 25.00
C ASP A 178 -13.07 -23.35 25.44
N ASP A 179 -13.46 -24.63 25.37
CA ASP A 179 -14.70 -25.12 26.01
C ASP A 179 -14.40 -26.45 26.73
N ASP A 180 -14.28 -26.39 28.06
CA ASP A 180 -13.95 -27.52 28.91
C ASP A 180 -15.07 -28.58 28.86
N SER A 181 -14.70 -29.85 28.71
CA SER A 181 -15.57 -30.97 29.09
C SER A 181 -14.76 -32.04 29.82
N ASP A 182 -15.07 -32.23 31.11
CA ASP A 182 -14.44 -33.24 31.96
C ASP A 182 -14.78 -34.67 31.50
N ASP A 183 -13.77 -35.53 31.39
CA ASP A 183 -13.86 -36.97 31.72
C ASP A 183 -12.44 -37.48 32.06
N ASP A 184 -12.34 -38.36 33.06
CA ASP A 184 -11.09 -38.77 33.72
C ASP A 184 -10.27 -39.88 32.98
N ASP A 185 -9.06 -40.14 33.49
CA ASP A 185 -8.17 -41.30 33.26
C ASP A 185 -7.50 -41.47 31.86
N PHE A 186 -6.19 -41.16 31.74
CA PHE A 186 -5.11 -42.19 31.74
C PHE A 186 -3.65 -41.66 31.69
N ASP A 187 -2.72 -42.52 32.14
CA ASP A 187 -1.31 -42.34 32.50
C ASP A 187 -0.27 -41.77 31.47
N ASP A 188 0.86 -41.33 32.04
CA ASP A 188 2.17 -40.95 31.45
C ASP A 188 2.62 -41.67 30.15
N VAL A 189 3.01 -40.90 29.12
CA VAL A 189 4.22 -41.19 28.31
C VAL A 189 4.88 -39.94 27.69
N ASP A 190 6.21 -39.85 27.76
CA ASP A 190 7.00 -38.97 26.90
C ASP A 190 7.00 -39.50 25.45
N PHE A 191 6.71 -38.65 24.44
CA PHE A 191 7.25 -38.87 23.09
C PHE A 191 7.40 -37.59 22.25
N TRP A 192 8.64 -37.28 21.87
CA TRP A 192 8.96 -36.46 20.71
C TRP A 192 9.18 -37.39 19.51
N ASP A 193 8.32 -37.32 18.48
CA ASP A 193 8.69 -37.45 17.05
C ASP A 193 7.42 -37.45 16.15
N ASN A 194 7.30 -36.43 15.27
CA ASN A 194 7.08 -36.46 13.80
C ASN A 194 6.26 -37.60 13.11
N PRO A 195 5.83 -37.43 11.82
CA PRO A 195 5.31 -36.26 11.08
C PRO A 195 4.04 -36.57 10.23
N ASP A 196 3.61 -35.58 9.43
CA ASP A 196 2.80 -35.69 8.18
C ASP A 196 1.32 -36.14 8.21
N LEU A 197 0.55 -35.65 7.21
CA LEU A 197 -0.83 -36.02 6.80
C LEU A 197 -1.98 -35.61 7.76
N ASP A 198 -3.21 -35.30 7.32
CA ASP A 198 -3.86 -35.21 6.00
C ASP A 198 -4.48 -33.79 5.83
N SER A 199 -4.43 -33.13 4.67
CA SER A 199 -5.45 -33.03 3.61
C SER A 199 -6.90 -32.75 4.03
N ASP A 200 -7.54 -31.75 3.40
CA ASP A 200 -8.52 -32.02 2.33
C ASP A 200 -8.80 -30.75 1.49
N ASP A 201 -8.94 -30.94 0.18
CA ASP A 201 -9.43 -29.93 -0.76
C ASP A 201 -10.97 -29.94 -0.79
N ASP A 202 -11.60 -28.78 -0.99
CA ASP A 202 -12.87 -28.74 -1.72
C ASP A 202 -12.98 -27.45 -2.55
N PHE A 203 -13.27 -27.59 -3.85
CA PHE A 203 -13.17 -26.51 -4.85
C PHE A 203 -14.29 -26.62 -5.90
N VAL A 204 -15.12 -25.57 -6.01
CA VAL A 204 -15.94 -25.27 -7.20
C VAL A 204 -16.28 -23.77 -7.24
N PRO A 205 -16.54 -23.16 -8.43
CA PRO A 205 -15.99 -21.82 -8.68
C PRO A 205 -16.96 -20.77 -9.24
N SER A 206 -16.42 -19.56 -9.39
CA SER A 206 -16.77 -18.51 -10.37
C SER A 206 -18.12 -17.80 -10.28
N VAL A 207 -18.06 -16.47 -10.12
CA VAL A 207 -18.97 -15.53 -10.78
C VAL A 207 -18.13 -14.52 -11.57
N ASP A 208 -18.46 -14.34 -12.84
CA ASP A 208 -17.82 -13.39 -13.75
C ASP A 208 -18.47 -12.00 -13.60
N LEU A 209 -17.67 -11.00 -13.20
CA LEU A 209 -18.06 -9.58 -13.16
C LEU A 209 -17.05 -8.76 -13.95
N GLY A 210 -17.40 -8.48 -15.20
CA GLY A 210 -16.53 -7.76 -16.13
C GLY A 210 -16.37 -6.27 -15.84
N GLN A 211 -15.28 -5.71 -16.39
CA GLN A 211 -15.02 -4.27 -16.56
C GLN A 211 -16.26 -3.56 -17.15
N ASP A 212 -16.60 -2.31 -16.78
CA ASP A 212 -15.75 -1.15 -16.56
C ASP A 212 -16.17 -0.25 -15.36
N GLY A 213 -15.26 0.62 -14.87
CA GLY A 213 -15.55 1.37 -13.62
C GLY A 213 -14.66 2.58 -13.26
N SER A 214 -13.40 2.67 -13.70
CA SER A 214 -12.53 3.85 -13.53
C SER A 214 -12.50 4.45 -12.10
N SER A 215 -12.32 3.60 -11.08
CA SER A 215 -11.98 4.07 -9.73
C SER A 215 -10.63 4.81 -9.73
N MET A 216 -10.44 5.73 -8.78
CA MET A 216 -9.14 6.33 -8.51
C MET A 216 -8.12 5.23 -8.17
N THR A 217 -6.90 5.38 -8.66
CA THR A 217 -5.81 4.42 -8.43
C THR A 217 -5.19 4.62 -7.04
N GLU A 218 -4.42 3.63 -6.60
CA GLU A 218 -3.88 3.59 -5.23
C GLU A 218 -2.72 4.58 -5.03
N ASP A 219 -2.22 5.20 -6.11
CA ASP A 219 -1.04 6.06 -6.16
C ASP A 219 -1.17 7.36 -5.33
N ASP A 220 -2.40 7.83 -5.04
CA ASP A 220 -2.67 9.11 -4.36
C ASP A 220 -2.42 9.08 -2.82
N PHE A 221 -1.92 7.97 -2.26
CA PHE A 221 -1.57 7.81 -0.83
C PHE A 221 -0.07 7.60 -0.55
N ASP A 222 0.78 7.63 -1.58
CA ASP A 222 2.16 7.13 -1.51
C ASP A 222 3.22 8.24 -1.29
N ASP A 223 3.57 8.48 -0.01
CA ASP A 223 4.82 9.17 0.39
C ASP A 223 5.40 8.70 1.76
N ASP A 224 4.60 8.14 2.69
CA ASP A 224 5.09 7.51 3.95
C ASP A 224 5.07 5.97 3.84
N PRO A 225 6.23 5.31 3.55
CA PRO A 225 6.28 3.85 3.36
C PRO A 225 5.97 3.06 4.65
N SER A 226 6.03 3.67 5.83
CA SER A 226 5.61 3.00 7.07
C SER A 226 4.11 2.71 7.09
N THR A 227 3.31 3.50 6.36
CA THR A 227 1.85 3.45 6.36
C THR A 227 1.20 2.61 5.24
N ARG A 228 1.96 2.21 4.22
CA ARG A 228 1.46 1.46 3.04
C ARG A 228 0.77 0.13 3.41
N VAL A 229 -0.20 -0.28 2.58
CA VAL A 229 -1.02 -1.48 2.80
C VAL A 229 -0.29 -2.74 2.31
N ASN A 230 0.08 -3.63 3.24
CA ASN A 230 0.63 -4.94 2.92
C ASN A 230 -0.39 -5.77 2.10
N ARG A 231 0.00 -6.21 0.90
CA ARG A 231 -0.83 -6.93 -0.09
C ARG A 231 -0.80 -8.47 0.03
N ASP A 232 -0.09 -9.03 1.02
CA ASP A 232 0.02 -10.49 1.27
C ASP A 232 -1.36 -11.19 1.25
N PRO A 233 -1.62 -12.13 0.32
CA PRO A 233 -2.95 -12.71 0.08
C PRO A 233 -3.42 -13.61 1.22
N LYS A 234 -2.53 -13.94 2.17
CA LYS A 234 -2.85 -14.74 3.36
C LYS A 234 -3.35 -13.87 4.52
N LEU A 235 -3.33 -12.54 4.36
CA LEU A 235 -4.05 -11.63 5.23
C LEU A 235 -5.49 -11.44 4.73
N PRO A 236 -6.48 -11.28 5.64
CA PRO A 236 -7.81 -10.85 5.25
C PRO A 236 -7.78 -9.58 4.39
N MET A 237 -8.65 -9.50 3.38
CA MET A 237 -8.80 -8.35 2.48
C MET A 237 -8.84 -7.05 3.29
N TRP A 238 -8.09 -6.03 2.85
CA TRP A 238 -8.02 -4.75 3.56
C TRP A 238 -9.36 -4.01 3.47
N GLN A 239 -9.99 -3.78 4.62
CA GLN A 239 -11.27 -3.06 4.72
C GLN A 239 -11.01 -1.65 5.31
N PRO A 240 -11.04 -0.55 4.53
CA PRO A 240 -10.79 0.81 5.05
C PRO A 240 -11.82 1.22 6.09
N SER A 241 -13.09 0.88 5.83
CA SER A 241 -14.24 1.03 6.73
C SER A 241 -13.96 0.53 8.15
N ARG A 242 -13.22 -0.57 8.30
CA ARG A 242 -12.91 -1.20 9.59
C ARG A 242 -11.82 -0.46 10.37
N LEU A 243 -10.83 0.11 9.70
CA LEU A 243 -9.80 0.97 10.30
C LEU A 243 -10.44 2.28 10.77
N LEU A 244 -11.17 2.96 9.88
CA LEU A 244 -11.89 4.21 10.16
C LEU A 244 -12.89 4.05 11.33
N ARG A 245 -13.70 2.98 11.35
CA ARG A 245 -14.65 2.69 12.43
C ARG A 245 -13.95 2.55 13.79
N VAL A 246 -12.75 1.99 13.83
CA VAL A 246 -11.95 1.88 15.07
C VAL A 246 -11.24 3.19 15.39
N ASN A 247 -10.73 3.95 14.42
CA ASN A 247 -10.11 5.25 14.70
C ASN A 247 -11.13 6.19 15.36
N LEU A 248 -12.31 6.38 14.78
CA LEU A 248 -13.38 7.21 15.38
C LEU A 248 -13.76 6.79 16.81
N GLN A 249 -13.73 5.49 17.13
CA GLN A 249 -13.94 5.00 18.49
C GLN A 249 -12.81 5.43 19.44
N TYR A 250 -11.55 5.39 18.98
CA TYR A 250 -10.40 5.82 19.75
C TYR A 250 -10.29 7.35 19.85
N SER A 251 -10.61 8.12 18.80
CA SER A 251 -10.71 9.60 18.87
C SER A 251 -11.79 10.04 19.87
N ARG A 252 -12.92 9.32 19.96
CA ARG A 252 -13.94 9.56 20.99
C ARG A 252 -13.45 9.18 22.39
N LEU A 253 -12.72 8.07 22.54
CA LEU A 253 -12.16 7.66 23.83
C LEU A 253 -11.02 8.58 24.33
N MET A 254 -10.24 9.16 23.42
CA MET A 254 -9.25 10.19 23.77
C MET A 254 -9.94 11.46 24.30
N LYS A 255 -11.09 11.86 23.74
CA LYS A 255 -11.91 12.96 24.31
C LYS A 255 -12.47 12.61 25.70
N ILE A 256 -12.92 11.37 25.91
CA ILE A 256 -13.32 10.88 27.25
C ILE A 256 -12.14 10.91 28.24
N TYR A 257 -10.91 10.56 27.80
CA TYR A 257 -9.72 10.71 28.66
C TYR A 257 -9.48 12.17 29.01
N GLN A 258 -9.55 13.10 28.04
CA GLN A 258 -9.32 14.53 28.25
C GLN A 258 -10.25 15.16 29.31
N GLU A 259 -11.46 14.62 29.50
CA GLU A 259 -12.43 15.04 30.52
C GLU A 259 -12.15 14.47 31.94
N ARG A 260 -11.28 13.46 32.07
CA ARG A 260 -11.02 12.77 33.36
C ARG A 260 -9.95 13.47 34.23
N PRO A 261 -10.04 13.35 35.57
CA PRO A 261 -9.00 13.84 36.49
C PRO A 261 -7.59 13.29 36.19
N GLU A 262 -7.49 12.06 35.70
CA GLU A 262 -6.25 11.41 35.29
C GLU A 262 -5.49 12.25 34.24
N TRP A 263 -6.19 12.82 33.26
CA TRP A 263 -5.59 13.69 32.23
C TRP A 263 -5.03 15.00 32.80
N GLN A 264 -5.55 15.48 33.94
CA GLN A 264 -5.00 16.66 34.62
C GLN A 264 -3.71 16.37 35.39
N ASN A 265 -3.34 15.10 35.55
CA ASN A 265 -2.13 14.64 36.25
C ASN A 265 -1.10 13.99 35.32
N ARG A 266 -1.34 14.00 34.00
CA ARG A 266 -0.40 13.48 32.98
C ARG A 266 0.90 14.32 32.92
N PRO A 267 2.02 13.76 32.44
CA PRO A 267 3.23 14.55 32.14
C PRO A 267 2.94 15.68 31.15
N GLU A 268 3.52 16.87 31.34
CA GLU A 268 3.26 18.04 30.48
C GLU A 268 3.55 17.78 28.98
N VAL A 269 4.54 16.92 28.72
CA VAL A 269 4.93 16.44 27.38
C VAL A 269 3.83 15.64 26.65
N VAL A 270 2.85 15.09 27.36
CA VAL A 270 1.68 14.43 26.75
C VAL A 270 0.68 15.50 26.31
N THR A 271 0.76 15.96 25.07
CA THR A 271 -0.30 16.80 24.46
C THR A 271 -1.44 15.94 23.92
N ALA A 272 -2.57 16.56 23.57
CA ALA A 272 -3.68 15.88 22.90
C ALA A 272 -3.22 15.34 21.53
N ASP A 273 -2.56 16.20 20.76
CA ASP A 273 -2.08 15.94 19.41
C ASP A 273 -0.98 14.86 19.43
N PHE A 274 -0.09 14.87 20.42
CA PHE A 274 0.90 13.81 20.63
C PHE A 274 0.23 12.45 20.88
N MET A 275 -0.75 12.40 21.80
CA MET A 275 -1.50 11.17 22.05
C MET A 275 -2.22 10.68 20.79
N GLN A 276 -2.88 11.58 20.06
CA GLN A 276 -3.60 11.24 18.84
C GLN A 276 -2.66 10.66 17.78
N ASN A 277 -1.56 11.35 17.44
CA ASN A 277 -0.56 10.87 16.48
C ASN A 277 -0.02 9.48 16.84
N VAL A 278 0.31 9.23 18.11
CA VAL A 278 0.83 7.94 18.59
C VAL A 278 -0.22 6.83 18.46
N VAL A 279 -1.49 7.11 18.79
CA VAL A 279 -2.59 6.13 18.69
C VAL A 279 -2.94 5.85 17.23
N GLU A 280 -3.04 6.88 16.40
CA GLU A 280 -3.39 6.75 14.98
C GLU A 280 -2.29 6.01 14.20
N THR A 281 -1.01 6.32 14.45
CA THR A 281 0.12 5.57 13.86
C THR A 281 0.05 4.07 14.20
N LEU A 282 -0.23 3.71 15.47
CA LEU A 282 -0.38 2.31 15.88
C LEU A 282 -1.61 1.61 15.28
N LEU A 283 -2.70 2.35 15.04
CA LEU A 283 -3.89 1.84 14.36
C LEU A 283 -3.63 1.59 12.87
N VAL A 284 -3.08 2.59 12.17
CA VAL A 284 -2.77 2.55 10.74
C VAL A 284 -1.76 1.44 10.45
N ILE A 285 -0.55 1.49 11.04
CA ILE A 285 0.50 0.50 10.74
C ILE A 285 0.10 -0.90 11.23
N GLY A 286 -0.57 -1.01 12.39
CA GLY A 286 -1.08 -2.27 12.92
C GLY A 286 -2.08 -2.96 11.99
N TYR A 287 -2.94 -2.19 11.33
CA TYR A 287 -3.93 -2.71 10.39
C TYR A 287 -3.38 -2.90 8.98
N ASN A 288 -2.61 -1.95 8.48
CA ASN A 288 -2.08 -1.95 7.12
C ASN A 288 -1.01 -3.03 6.95
N ARG A 289 -0.16 -3.29 7.95
CA ARG A 289 0.87 -4.33 7.91
C ARG A 289 0.41 -5.72 8.40
N TYR A 290 -0.55 -5.80 9.34
CA TYR A 290 -0.93 -7.08 10.01
C TYR A 290 -2.45 -7.37 10.12
N ARG A 291 -3.33 -6.48 9.64
CA ARG A 291 -4.79 -6.50 9.88
C ARG A 291 -5.18 -6.56 11.37
N LYS A 292 -4.33 -6.07 12.28
CA LYS A 292 -4.61 -6.07 13.73
C LYS A 292 -5.08 -4.71 14.22
N LEU A 293 -6.18 -4.74 14.98
CA LEU A 293 -6.80 -3.60 15.65
C LEU A 293 -6.66 -3.82 17.17
N PRO A 294 -6.93 -2.85 18.06
CA PRO A 294 -6.51 -2.94 19.47
C PRO A 294 -6.95 -4.21 20.21
N ARG A 295 -8.17 -4.71 19.96
CA ARG A 295 -8.66 -5.99 20.52
C ARG A 295 -7.85 -7.23 20.08
N SER A 296 -7.14 -7.15 18.94
CA SER A 296 -6.34 -8.22 18.34
C SER A 296 -4.83 -7.92 18.24
N TRP A 297 -4.36 -6.79 18.80
CA TRP A 297 -2.93 -6.47 18.88
C TRP A 297 -2.14 -7.57 19.62
N THR A 298 -0.91 -7.79 19.14
CA THR A 298 0.01 -8.84 19.61
C THR A 298 1.32 -8.22 20.13
N LYS A 299 2.05 -8.96 20.98
CA LYS A 299 3.36 -8.54 21.48
C LYS A 299 4.37 -8.30 20.35
N HIS A 300 4.37 -9.14 19.32
CA HIS A 300 5.27 -9.02 18.17
C HIS A 300 5.03 -7.72 17.39
N MET A 301 3.78 -7.44 17.03
CA MET A 301 3.38 -6.22 16.33
C MET A 301 3.73 -4.96 17.15
N LEU A 302 3.40 -4.95 18.44
CA LEU A 302 3.67 -3.81 19.32
C LEU A 302 5.17 -3.55 19.51
N VAL A 303 5.99 -4.61 19.63
CA VAL A 303 7.45 -4.46 19.65
C VAL A 303 7.95 -3.93 18.30
N GLU A 304 7.60 -4.58 17.18
CA GLU A 304 8.14 -4.21 15.86
C GLU A 304 7.82 -2.75 15.49
N ILE A 305 6.57 -2.30 15.68
CA ILE A 305 6.19 -0.92 15.35
C ILE A 305 6.83 0.10 16.30
N LEU A 306 6.85 -0.19 17.61
CA LEU A 306 7.43 0.75 18.58
C LEU A 306 8.98 0.80 18.53
N THR A 307 9.67 -0.27 18.14
CA THR A 307 11.15 -0.25 17.98
C THR A 307 11.62 0.03 16.55
N GLY A 308 10.75 -0.14 15.56
CA GLY A 308 10.97 0.16 14.15
C GLY A 308 10.41 1.53 13.82
N ASP A 309 9.21 1.59 13.23
CA ASP A 309 8.58 2.79 12.65
C ASP A 309 8.60 4.03 13.59
N PHE A 310 8.39 3.83 14.89
CA PHE A 310 8.44 4.92 15.87
C PHE A 310 9.85 5.45 16.15
N VAL A 311 10.89 4.61 16.07
CA VAL A 311 12.29 4.99 16.30
C VAL A 311 12.93 5.51 15.01
N ALA A 312 12.58 4.89 13.88
CA ALA A 312 13.04 5.22 12.54
C ALA A 312 12.72 6.67 12.18
N ASP A 313 11.45 7.06 12.22
CA ASP A 313 10.99 8.28 11.52
C ASP A 313 10.43 9.37 12.42
N ARG A 314 9.77 9.01 13.53
CA ARG A 314 9.08 10.00 14.37
C ARG A 314 10.10 10.88 15.11
N LEU A 315 9.92 12.20 15.04
CA LEU A 315 10.84 13.23 15.56
C LEU A 315 10.66 13.52 17.06
N TYR A 316 10.33 12.49 17.85
CA TYR A 316 10.06 12.62 19.27
C TYR A 316 11.34 12.82 20.09
N SER A 317 11.25 13.64 21.13
CA SER A 317 12.25 13.76 22.18
C SER A 317 12.33 12.51 23.07
N GLN A 318 13.40 12.40 23.86
CA GLN A 318 13.55 11.30 24.83
C GLN A 318 12.45 11.30 25.91
N GLU A 319 11.89 12.47 26.22
CA GLU A 319 10.79 12.61 27.19
C GLU A 319 9.46 12.16 26.59
N GLU A 320 9.20 12.47 25.32
CA GLU A 320 8.06 11.93 24.55
C GLU A 320 8.15 10.40 24.42
N TYR A 321 9.30 9.84 24.01
CA TYR A 321 9.48 8.38 23.95
C TYR A 321 9.25 7.71 25.31
N ALA A 322 9.72 8.30 26.41
CA ALA A 322 9.47 7.79 27.75
C ALA A 322 7.97 7.85 28.15
N ALA A 323 7.22 8.82 27.62
CA ALA A 323 5.80 9.02 27.92
C ALA A 323 4.86 8.07 27.15
N ILE A 324 5.22 7.58 25.95
CA ILE A 324 4.37 6.71 25.11
C ILE A 324 3.88 5.46 25.87
N GLY A 325 4.77 4.77 26.58
CA GLY A 325 4.44 3.53 27.30
C GLY A 325 3.37 3.71 28.38
N PRO A 326 3.58 4.61 29.36
CA PRO A 326 2.56 5.00 30.34
C PRO A 326 1.27 5.50 29.68
N MET A 327 1.36 6.42 28.72
CA MET A 327 0.21 7.02 28.04
C MET A 327 -0.72 5.98 27.38
N LEU A 328 -0.16 5.01 26.67
CA LEU A 328 -0.92 3.91 26.06
C LEU A 328 -1.45 2.92 27.11
N THR A 329 -0.76 2.75 28.23
CA THR A 329 -1.19 1.92 29.37
C THR A 329 -2.41 2.51 30.07
N ASP A 330 -2.45 3.84 30.23
CA ASP A 330 -3.60 4.58 30.77
C ASP A 330 -4.80 4.53 29.79
N LEU A 331 -4.54 4.76 28.50
CA LEU A 331 -5.57 4.68 27.46
C LEU A 331 -6.25 3.30 27.44
N ILE A 332 -5.46 2.21 27.54
CA ILE A 332 -5.98 0.85 27.63
C ILE A 332 -6.70 0.58 28.97
N SER A 333 -6.31 1.23 30.07
CA SER A 333 -7.08 1.21 31.33
C SER A 333 -8.48 1.82 31.13
N ILE A 334 -8.57 2.92 30.40
CA ILE A 334 -9.85 3.60 30.11
C ILE A 334 -10.73 2.73 29.22
N VAL A 335 -10.17 2.14 28.14
CA VAL A 335 -10.83 1.14 27.29
C VAL A 335 -11.39 -0.04 28.11
N GLY A 336 -10.70 -0.47 29.16
CA GLY A 336 -11.20 -1.45 30.13
C GLY A 336 -12.35 -0.91 30.99
N SER A 337 -12.25 0.31 31.52
CA SER A 337 -13.28 0.92 32.37
C SER A 337 -14.59 1.23 31.63
N GLU A 338 -14.51 1.60 30.35
CA GLU A 338 -15.65 1.79 29.44
C GLU A 338 -16.20 0.44 28.90
N GLN A 339 -15.73 -0.69 29.44
CA GLN A 339 -16.12 -2.07 29.07
C GLN A 339 -15.90 -2.42 27.58
N MET A 340 -15.10 -1.64 26.87
CA MET A 340 -14.80 -1.84 25.44
C MET A 340 -13.85 -3.03 25.20
N MET A 341 -13.30 -3.66 26.25
CA MET A 341 -12.39 -4.80 26.19
C MET A 341 -12.49 -5.70 27.44
N LYS A 342 -12.42 -7.03 27.28
CA LYS A 342 -12.39 -8.01 28.40
C LYS A 342 -11.17 -7.72 29.33
N PRO A 343 -11.31 -7.72 30.67
CA PRO A 343 -10.22 -7.35 31.59
C PRO A 343 -8.90 -8.14 31.40
N ASN A 344 -8.98 -9.43 31.08
CA ASN A 344 -7.79 -10.25 30.81
C ASN A 344 -7.00 -9.74 29.58
N LYS A 345 -7.69 -9.21 28.55
CA LYS A 345 -7.05 -8.64 27.36
C LYS A 345 -6.47 -7.25 27.66
N VAL A 346 -7.12 -6.45 28.51
CA VAL A 346 -6.59 -5.17 29.02
C VAL A 346 -5.23 -5.40 29.69
N ALA A 347 -5.17 -6.28 30.70
CA ALA A 347 -3.93 -6.61 31.41
C ALA A 347 -2.85 -7.22 30.48
N GLN A 348 -3.26 -8.07 29.52
CA GLN A 348 -2.35 -8.62 28.52
C GLN A 348 -1.70 -7.53 27.65
N LEU A 349 -2.49 -6.58 27.15
CA LEU A 349 -1.98 -5.49 26.30
C LEU A 349 -1.10 -4.51 27.09
N GLN A 350 -1.47 -4.17 28.33
CA GLN A 350 -0.65 -3.29 29.17
C GLN A 350 0.74 -3.87 29.40
N ARG A 351 0.86 -5.18 29.65
CA ARG A 351 2.14 -5.88 29.71
C ARG A 351 2.92 -5.78 28.38
N TYR A 352 2.26 -6.00 27.25
CA TYR A 352 2.92 -5.93 25.93
C TYR A 352 3.38 -4.50 25.58
N ILE A 353 2.57 -3.48 25.91
CA ILE A 353 2.90 -2.06 25.74
C ILE A 353 4.10 -1.68 26.62
N HIS A 354 4.10 -2.07 27.89
CA HIS A 354 5.22 -1.82 28.81
C HIS A 354 6.53 -2.46 28.32
N GLU A 355 6.48 -3.72 27.89
CA GLU A 355 7.66 -4.43 27.37
C GLU A 355 8.16 -3.84 26.04
N ALA A 356 7.26 -3.39 25.15
CA ALA A 356 7.63 -2.78 23.87
C ALA A 356 8.17 -1.36 24.03
N ALA A 357 7.52 -0.53 24.86
CA ALA A 357 7.95 0.84 25.13
C ALA A 357 9.33 0.88 25.81
N ALA A 358 9.61 -0.06 26.73
CA ALA A 358 10.94 -0.18 27.32
C ALA A 358 12.03 -0.47 26.27
N LYS A 359 11.76 -1.30 25.26
CA LYS A 359 12.69 -1.54 24.14
C LYS A 359 12.82 -0.31 23.23
N MET A 360 11.71 0.36 22.92
CA MET A 360 11.69 1.59 22.12
C MET A 360 12.55 2.69 22.74
N VAL A 361 12.43 2.90 24.07
CA VAL A 361 13.24 3.91 24.78
C VAL A 361 14.73 3.61 24.73
N GLU A 362 15.16 2.34 24.74
CA GLU A 362 16.58 1.99 24.53
C GLU A 362 17.00 2.13 23.06
N ALA A 363 16.19 1.68 22.10
CA ALA A 363 16.47 1.80 20.67
C ALA A 363 16.56 3.27 20.20
N ALA A 364 15.72 4.15 20.78
CA ALA A 364 15.69 5.58 20.54
C ALA A 364 16.92 6.35 21.10
N LYS A 365 17.88 5.68 21.76
CA LYS A 365 19.17 6.29 22.17
C LYS A 365 20.28 6.07 21.16
N ASP A 366 20.09 5.16 20.21
CA ASP A 366 21.07 4.76 19.22
C ASP A 366 20.67 5.28 17.82
N PRO A 367 21.35 6.32 17.29
CA PRO A 367 21.01 6.91 15.99
C PRO A 367 21.12 5.95 14.80
N ASN A 368 21.76 4.77 14.95
CA ASN A 368 21.78 3.77 13.89
C ASN A 368 20.38 3.19 13.61
N ASN A 369 19.43 3.31 14.54
CA ASN A 369 18.03 2.89 14.38
C ASN A 369 17.12 3.98 13.77
N TYR A 370 17.65 5.17 13.45
CA TYR A 370 16.90 6.23 12.77
C TYR A 370 16.99 6.06 11.25
N SER A 371 15.94 6.44 10.51
CA SER A 371 15.98 6.58 9.05
C SER A 371 16.92 7.72 8.62
N VAL A 372 17.23 7.79 7.33
CA VAL A 372 18.06 8.88 6.80
C VAL A 372 17.34 10.22 6.96
N ASP A 373 16.05 10.26 6.63
CA ASP A 373 15.16 11.41 6.73
C ASP A 373 15.16 11.99 8.14
N LYS A 374 15.01 11.14 9.17
CA LYS A 374 15.14 11.57 10.57
C LYS A 374 16.54 12.07 10.91
N LYS A 375 17.61 11.38 10.50
CA LYS A 375 19.00 11.84 10.71
C LYS A 375 19.22 13.22 10.08
N MET A 376 18.68 13.42 8.89
CA MET A 376 18.75 14.65 8.09
C MET A 376 17.96 15.79 8.73
N ILE A 377 16.70 15.59 9.13
CA ILE A 377 15.89 16.61 9.80
C ILE A 377 16.51 17.03 11.13
N LEU A 378 17.04 16.07 11.91
CA LEU A 378 17.79 16.37 13.14
C LEU A 378 19.06 17.20 12.88
N LYS A 379 19.74 17.02 11.74
CA LYS A 379 20.86 17.89 11.32
C LYS A 379 20.42 19.28 10.90
N ILE A 380 19.35 19.39 10.12
CA ILE A 380 18.74 20.67 9.70
C ILE A 380 18.37 21.48 10.96
N GLN A 381 17.69 20.85 11.91
CA GLN A 381 17.33 21.43 13.20
C GLN A 381 18.56 21.82 14.04
N ALA A 382 19.58 20.96 14.11
CA ALA A 382 20.82 21.23 14.84
C ALA A 382 21.66 22.36 14.21
N ALA A 383 21.49 22.64 12.91
CA ALA A 383 22.08 23.78 12.22
C ALA A 383 21.33 25.10 12.51
N GLY A 384 20.17 25.06 13.19
CA GLY A 384 19.34 26.23 13.49
C GLY A 384 18.50 26.72 12.31
N VAL A 385 18.26 25.86 11.32
CA VAL A 385 17.31 26.10 10.23
C VAL A 385 15.89 25.99 10.77
N ASP A 386 14.99 26.90 10.37
CA ASP A 386 13.57 26.80 10.73
C ASP A 386 12.90 25.70 9.91
N LEU A 387 12.32 24.70 10.58
CA LEU A 387 11.62 23.59 9.95
C LEU A 387 10.22 23.99 9.41
N ASN A 388 9.82 25.25 9.58
CA ASN A 388 8.56 25.82 9.06
C ASN A 388 8.79 26.76 7.86
N ASP A 389 10.03 26.85 7.34
CA ASP A 389 10.40 27.67 6.18
C ASP A 389 11.02 26.79 5.09
N ASP A 390 10.17 26.41 4.12
CA ASP A 390 10.55 25.57 2.98
C ASP A 390 11.72 26.15 2.19
N ASP A 391 11.84 27.48 2.06
CA ASP A 391 12.97 28.10 1.37
C ASP A 391 14.26 27.89 2.18
N SER A 392 14.23 28.06 3.50
CA SER A 392 15.39 27.81 4.37
C SER A 392 15.80 26.33 4.39
N ILE A 393 14.84 25.40 4.38
CA ILE A 393 15.10 23.96 4.24
C ILE A 393 15.75 23.69 2.87
N ASN A 394 15.12 24.10 1.77
CA ASN A 394 15.61 23.83 0.41
C ASN A 394 17.00 24.41 0.14
N ASN A 395 17.31 25.59 0.70
CA ASN A 395 18.66 26.16 0.64
C ASN A 395 19.67 25.30 1.41
N TYR A 396 19.38 24.88 2.65
CA TYR A 396 20.26 23.98 3.41
C TYR A 396 20.48 22.65 2.68
N VAL A 397 19.43 22.05 2.13
CA VAL A 397 19.49 20.79 1.38
C VAL A 397 20.30 20.94 0.09
N THR A 398 20.23 22.11 -0.57
CA THR A 398 21.02 22.41 -1.76
C THR A 398 22.50 22.59 -1.43
N ASP A 399 22.83 23.36 -0.40
CA ASP A 399 24.22 23.64 0.00
C ASP A 399 24.93 22.40 0.55
N HIS A 400 24.21 21.54 1.29
CA HIS A 400 24.74 20.29 1.85
C HIS A 400 24.45 19.05 0.99
N LYS A 401 24.03 19.22 -0.27
CA LYS A 401 23.54 18.12 -1.12
C LYS A 401 24.48 16.92 -1.22
N ASN A 402 25.80 17.15 -1.24
CA ASN A 402 26.80 16.08 -1.29
C ASN A 402 26.88 15.32 0.04
N ASP A 403 26.86 16.03 1.17
CA ASP A 403 26.91 15.43 2.51
C ASP A 403 25.61 14.65 2.80
N ILE A 404 24.47 15.21 2.40
CA ILE A 404 23.15 14.56 2.48
C ILE A 404 23.11 13.31 1.58
N SER A 405 23.54 13.42 0.32
CA SER A 405 23.64 12.24 -0.56
C SER A 405 24.56 11.19 0.06
N SER A 406 25.69 11.59 0.67
CA SER A 406 26.58 10.69 1.38
C SER A 406 25.95 10.04 2.61
N GLU A 407 24.89 10.60 3.20
CA GLU A 407 24.20 10.03 4.36
C GLU A 407 23.03 9.11 3.97
N TYR A 408 22.37 9.35 2.82
CA TYR A 408 21.57 8.30 2.16
C TYR A 408 22.45 7.14 1.71
N GLU A 409 23.66 7.43 1.19
CA GLU A 409 24.59 6.42 0.69
C GLU A 409 25.35 5.66 1.81
N ASN A 410 25.63 6.27 2.97
CA ASN A 410 26.41 5.68 4.08
C ASN A 410 25.66 5.62 5.43
N GLY A 411 24.32 5.74 5.43
CA GLY A 411 23.48 5.82 6.62
C GLY A 411 23.55 4.63 7.60
N PHE A 412 24.11 3.51 7.14
CA PHE A 412 24.61 2.40 7.98
C PHE A 412 26.00 1.97 7.43
N PRO A 413 27.06 1.88 8.24
CA PRO A 413 28.42 1.69 7.73
C PRO A 413 28.65 0.27 7.19
N ILE A 414 28.60 0.12 5.87
CA ILE A 414 28.81 -1.17 5.19
C ILE A 414 30.27 -1.59 5.36
N THR A 415 30.50 -2.61 6.19
CA THR A 415 31.85 -3.16 6.44
C THR A 415 31.79 -4.68 6.43
N ALA A 416 32.93 -5.33 6.21
CA ALA A 416 33.03 -6.79 6.19
C ALA A 416 32.50 -7.45 7.49
N ALA A 417 32.60 -6.75 8.64
CA ALA A 417 32.15 -7.25 9.93
C ALA A 417 30.61 -7.31 10.08
N VAL A 418 29.85 -6.56 9.27
CA VAL A 418 28.37 -6.62 9.32
C VAL A 418 27.87 -8.00 8.88
N PHE A 419 28.61 -8.68 7.99
CA PHE A 419 28.27 -10.02 7.51
C PHE A 419 28.60 -11.15 8.51
N ASP A 420 29.32 -10.84 9.59
CA ASP A 420 29.58 -11.76 10.70
C ASP A 420 28.54 -11.63 11.83
N ASP A 421 27.65 -10.63 11.77
CA ASP A 421 26.59 -10.34 12.75
C ASP A 421 25.20 -10.39 12.09
N PRO A 422 24.40 -11.45 12.31
CA PRO A 422 23.08 -11.58 11.69
C PRO A 422 22.06 -10.51 12.08
N GLU A 423 22.17 -9.86 13.25
CA GLU A 423 21.25 -8.78 13.64
C GLU A 423 21.62 -7.47 12.93
N GLN A 424 22.91 -7.16 12.81
CA GLN A 424 23.36 -6.00 12.02
C GLN A 424 23.14 -6.21 10.52
N LEU A 425 23.32 -7.43 10.00
CA LEU A 425 23.01 -7.74 8.60
C LEU A 425 21.52 -7.62 8.30
N ALA A 426 20.65 -8.08 9.21
CA ALA A 426 19.20 -7.89 9.06
C ALA A 426 18.84 -6.40 9.03
N LYS A 427 19.38 -5.58 9.94
CA LYS A 427 19.21 -4.12 9.92
C LYS A 427 19.73 -3.47 8.64
N LEU A 428 20.90 -3.89 8.15
CA LEU A 428 21.50 -3.36 6.92
C LEU A 428 20.61 -3.66 5.70
N ILE A 429 20.10 -4.90 5.60
CA ILE A 429 19.17 -5.31 4.55
C ILE A 429 17.88 -4.50 4.66
N ASP A 430 17.23 -4.49 5.82
CA ASP A 430 15.94 -3.81 6.01
C ASP A 430 16.03 -2.27 5.84
N PHE A 431 17.22 -1.66 5.98
CA PHE A 431 17.48 -0.22 5.76
C PHE A 431 17.76 0.15 4.29
N TYR A 432 18.56 -0.65 3.58
CA TYR A 432 19.03 -0.36 2.21
C TYR A 432 18.32 -1.15 1.12
N SER A 433 17.36 -2.03 1.44
CA SER A 433 16.51 -2.74 0.47
C SER A 433 15.82 -1.72 -0.46
N PRO A 434 16.05 -1.74 -1.78
CA PRO A 434 15.27 -0.95 -2.74
C PRO A 434 13.78 -1.22 -2.60
N ASP A 435 13.40 -2.50 -2.55
CA ASP A 435 12.04 -2.93 -2.21
C ASP A 435 11.86 -2.89 -0.68
N GLN A 436 11.58 -1.71 -0.13
CA GLN A 436 11.10 -1.55 1.26
C GLN A 436 9.62 -1.95 1.41
N GLU A 437 8.86 -1.92 0.33
CA GLU A 437 7.42 -2.21 0.27
C GLU A 437 7.13 -3.70 0.47
N ARG A 438 8.12 -4.54 0.13
CA ARG A 438 8.08 -6.00 0.05
C ARG A 438 7.15 -6.49 -1.06
N ASP A 439 7.28 -5.88 -2.23
CA ASP A 439 6.65 -6.28 -3.49
C ASP A 439 7.00 -7.74 -3.87
N TYR A 440 8.13 -8.30 -3.43
CA TYR A 440 8.39 -9.76 -3.51
C TYR A 440 7.41 -10.64 -2.70
N LEU A 441 6.49 -10.03 -1.92
CA LEU A 441 5.35 -10.67 -1.24
C LEU A 441 3.98 -10.30 -1.85
N ASN A 442 3.97 -9.46 -2.89
CA ASN A 442 2.76 -9.03 -3.59
C ASN A 442 2.32 -10.11 -4.58
N PRO A 443 1.08 -10.64 -4.50
CA PRO A 443 0.63 -11.73 -5.36
C PRO A 443 0.52 -11.33 -6.85
N ASP A 444 0.45 -10.03 -7.16
CA ASP A 444 0.49 -9.54 -8.54
C ASP A 444 1.92 -9.47 -9.11
N ALA A 445 2.95 -9.55 -8.27
CA ALA A 445 4.36 -9.47 -8.68
C ALA A 445 4.98 -10.82 -9.05
N HIS A 446 4.47 -11.93 -8.49
CA HIS A 446 5.04 -13.28 -8.61
C HIS A 446 4.04 -14.32 -9.14
N VAL A 447 4.54 -15.42 -9.71
CA VAL A 447 3.69 -16.56 -10.12
C VAL A 447 3.27 -17.39 -8.90
N GLU A 448 2.05 -17.94 -8.90
CA GLU A 448 1.60 -18.87 -7.84
C GLU A 448 2.33 -20.22 -7.92
N THR A 449 2.61 -20.70 -9.13
CA THR A 449 3.29 -21.98 -9.39
C THR A 449 4.23 -21.91 -10.60
N PHE A 450 5.31 -22.69 -10.57
CA PHE A 450 6.25 -22.84 -11.69
C PHE A 450 6.89 -24.23 -11.67
N GLU A 451 6.90 -24.93 -12.81
CA GLU A 451 7.43 -26.31 -12.97
C GLU A 451 7.01 -27.32 -11.87
N GLY A 452 5.81 -27.16 -11.31
CA GLY A 452 5.28 -28.02 -10.23
C GLY A 452 5.71 -27.62 -8.81
N ARG A 453 6.41 -26.51 -8.65
CA ARG A 453 6.62 -25.80 -7.37
C ARG A 453 5.48 -24.83 -7.12
N SER A 454 5.20 -24.53 -5.86
CA SER A 454 4.29 -23.45 -5.43
C SER A 454 5.09 -22.33 -4.76
N TRP A 455 4.61 -21.09 -4.86
CA TRP A 455 5.23 -19.96 -4.19
C TRP A 455 5.13 -20.07 -2.66
N HIS A 456 6.23 -19.76 -1.97
CA HIS A 456 6.30 -19.79 -0.51
C HIS A 456 6.92 -18.50 0.04
N ARG A 457 6.14 -17.77 0.84
CA ARG A 457 6.51 -16.54 1.57
C ARG A 457 7.89 -16.59 2.24
N LYS A 458 8.23 -17.74 2.84
CA LYS A 458 9.53 -17.97 3.51
C LYS A 458 10.69 -17.95 2.52
N ASP A 459 10.50 -18.55 1.36
CA ASP A 459 11.53 -18.72 0.34
C ASP A 459 11.64 -17.47 -0.55
N ALA A 460 10.57 -16.68 -0.65
CA ALA A 460 10.58 -15.30 -1.15
C ALA A 460 11.45 -14.39 -0.26
N ILE A 461 11.18 -14.36 1.06
CA ILE A 461 12.01 -13.62 2.04
C ILE A 461 13.47 -14.09 2.00
N LYS A 462 13.74 -15.40 1.81
CA LYS A 462 15.11 -15.93 1.64
C LYS A 462 15.77 -15.40 0.37
N ALA A 463 15.10 -15.50 -0.79
CA ALA A 463 15.63 -15.06 -2.07
C ALA A 463 15.95 -13.56 -2.05
N HIS A 464 15.00 -12.75 -1.58
CA HIS A 464 15.13 -11.30 -1.44
C HIS A 464 16.32 -10.89 -0.57
N ARG A 465 16.36 -11.37 0.68
CA ARG A 465 17.43 -11.02 1.63
C ARG A 465 18.80 -11.45 1.13
N PHE A 466 18.89 -12.59 0.44
CA PHE A 466 20.15 -13.05 -0.16
C PHE A 466 20.56 -12.22 -1.39
N ALA A 467 19.61 -11.75 -2.20
CA ALA A 467 19.88 -10.84 -3.32
C ALA A 467 20.47 -9.51 -2.82
N VAL A 468 19.84 -8.90 -1.82
CA VAL A 468 20.29 -7.65 -1.19
C VAL A 468 21.66 -7.84 -0.51
N GLU A 469 21.86 -8.94 0.22
CA GLU A 469 23.16 -9.31 0.80
C GLU A 469 24.28 -9.41 -0.26
N LEU A 470 24.02 -10.11 -1.37
CA LEU A 470 24.97 -10.23 -2.48
C LEU A 470 25.29 -8.87 -3.11
N GLY A 471 24.31 -7.94 -3.16
CA GLY A 471 24.51 -6.56 -3.60
C GLY A 471 25.54 -5.82 -2.75
N PHE A 472 25.42 -5.89 -1.42
CA PHE A 472 26.43 -5.30 -0.52
C PHE A 472 27.80 -5.97 -0.62
N ARG A 473 27.84 -7.31 -0.73
CA ARG A 473 29.11 -8.06 -0.92
C ARG A 473 29.79 -7.67 -2.23
N ALA A 474 29.02 -7.47 -3.30
CA ALA A 474 29.51 -6.97 -4.58
C ALA A 474 30.05 -5.54 -4.48
N TYR A 475 29.31 -4.63 -3.85
CA TYR A 475 29.74 -3.25 -3.63
C TYR A 475 31.10 -3.20 -2.90
N LEU A 476 31.26 -3.91 -1.77
CA LEU A 476 32.53 -3.93 -1.02
C LEU A 476 33.69 -4.54 -1.82
N ASP A 477 33.46 -5.65 -2.53
CA ASP A 477 34.46 -6.28 -3.38
C ASP A 477 34.93 -5.36 -4.51
N GLN A 478 34.00 -4.60 -5.11
CA GLN A 478 34.33 -3.64 -6.16
C GLN A 478 35.00 -2.38 -5.61
N GLN A 479 34.59 -1.84 -4.47
CA GLN A 479 35.30 -0.75 -3.80
C GLN A 479 36.73 -1.15 -3.38
N GLN A 480 36.95 -2.41 -2.97
CA GLN A 480 38.30 -2.90 -2.65
C GLN A 480 39.19 -3.09 -3.90
N LYS A 481 38.61 -3.55 -5.01
CA LYS A 481 39.35 -3.78 -6.28
C LYS A 481 39.57 -2.50 -7.09
N HIS A 482 38.61 -1.59 -7.02
CA HIS A 482 38.54 -0.34 -7.77
C HIS A 482 38.16 0.83 -6.82
N PRO A 483 39.08 1.33 -5.99
CA PRO A 483 38.83 2.51 -5.14
C PRO A 483 38.57 3.81 -5.93
N GLU A 484 38.77 3.78 -7.26
CA GLU A 484 38.33 4.82 -8.20
C GLU A 484 36.84 4.76 -8.57
N ASN A 485 36.10 3.74 -8.12
CA ASN A 485 34.70 3.50 -8.51
C ASN A 485 33.75 4.40 -7.70
N THR A 486 33.07 5.32 -8.38
CA THR A 486 32.09 6.24 -7.79
C THR A 486 30.64 5.73 -7.88
N ALA A 487 30.42 4.47 -8.23
CA ALA A 487 29.10 3.84 -8.16
C ALA A 487 28.62 3.72 -6.70
N ARG A 488 27.32 3.92 -6.49
CA ARG A 488 26.66 3.94 -5.18
C ARG A 488 26.42 2.53 -4.64
N VAL A 489 26.04 2.44 -3.37
CA VAL A 489 25.52 1.18 -2.79
C VAL A 489 24.27 0.75 -3.53
N SER A 490 23.29 1.66 -3.67
CA SER A 490 22.00 1.36 -4.28
C SER A 490 22.14 0.88 -5.72
N ASP A 491 23.04 1.49 -6.52
CA ASP A 491 23.38 1.04 -7.88
C ASP A 491 23.70 -0.47 -7.96
N TYR A 492 24.30 -1.08 -6.93
CA TYR A 492 24.54 -2.53 -6.89
C TYR A 492 23.34 -3.30 -6.34
N VAL A 493 22.72 -2.82 -5.26
CA VAL A 493 21.63 -3.53 -4.58
C VAL A 493 20.38 -3.58 -5.47
N GLU A 494 19.97 -2.46 -6.08
CA GLU A 494 18.86 -2.36 -7.04
C GLU A 494 19.02 -3.40 -8.17
N SER A 495 20.20 -3.49 -8.78
CA SER A 495 20.44 -4.46 -9.85
C SER A 495 20.40 -5.90 -9.35
N PHE A 496 20.97 -6.20 -8.18
CA PHE A 496 21.02 -7.57 -7.66
C PHE A 496 19.64 -8.05 -7.18
N GLU A 497 18.89 -7.19 -6.51
CA GLU A 497 17.49 -7.39 -6.15
C GLU A 497 16.64 -7.61 -7.40
N PHE A 498 16.70 -6.71 -8.39
CA PHE A 498 15.94 -6.86 -9.63
C PHE A 498 16.23 -8.19 -10.34
N TYR A 499 17.50 -8.57 -10.48
CA TYR A 499 17.86 -9.80 -11.22
C TYR A 499 17.59 -11.10 -10.48
N LEU A 500 17.70 -11.13 -9.15
CA LEU A 500 17.57 -12.36 -8.36
C LEU A 500 16.19 -12.49 -7.73
N GLY A 501 15.55 -11.37 -7.38
CA GLY A 501 14.14 -11.29 -7.00
C GLY A 501 13.26 -11.75 -8.16
N ARG A 502 13.36 -11.12 -9.35
CA ARG A 502 12.54 -11.50 -10.51
C ARG A 502 12.76 -12.94 -10.99
N ALA A 503 13.95 -13.53 -10.80
CA ALA A 503 14.19 -14.95 -11.07
C ALA A 503 13.43 -15.87 -10.10
N TYR A 504 13.18 -15.43 -8.86
CA TYR A 504 12.26 -16.07 -7.95
C TYR A 504 10.80 -15.74 -8.29
N ASP A 505 10.45 -14.48 -8.55
CA ASP A 505 9.07 -14.05 -8.81
C ASP A 505 8.48 -14.70 -10.08
N CYS A 506 9.24 -14.76 -11.17
CA CYS A 506 8.78 -15.29 -12.45
C CYS A 506 8.97 -16.81 -12.59
N ASN A 507 9.94 -17.41 -11.89
CA ASN A 507 10.36 -18.80 -12.12
C ASN A 507 10.48 -19.66 -10.84
N LEU A 508 10.17 -19.12 -9.65
CA LEU A 508 10.36 -19.78 -8.34
C LEU A 508 11.76 -20.41 -8.14
N LEU A 509 12.79 -19.78 -8.72
CA LEU A 509 14.18 -20.19 -8.58
C LEU A 509 14.83 -19.47 -7.41
N GLN A 510 15.46 -20.23 -6.50
CA GLN A 510 16.37 -19.61 -5.54
C GLN A 510 17.65 -19.12 -6.26
N PRO A 511 18.40 -18.14 -5.74
CA PRO A 511 19.59 -17.58 -6.43
C PRO A 511 20.68 -18.63 -6.77
N GLU A 512 20.83 -19.68 -5.97
CA GLU A 512 21.67 -20.85 -6.23
C GLU A 512 21.20 -21.73 -7.43
N GLU A 513 19.96 -21.57 -7.87
CA GLU A 513 19.34 -22.33 -8.96
C GLU A 513 19.37 -21.62 -10.32
N LEU A 514 19.58 -20.29 -10.33
CA LEU A 514 19.49 -19.39 -11.49
C LEU A 514 19.97 -20.01 -12.81
N THR A 515 19.05 -20.11 -13.77
CA THR A 515 19.30 -20.68 -15.10
C THR A 515 19.71 -19.61 -16.11
N THR A 516 20.28 -20.06 -17.24
CA THR A 516 20.59 -19.16 -18.38
C THR A 516 19.33 -18.57 -19.01
N GLU A 517 18.26 -19.35 -18.99
CA GLU A 517 16.95 -19.07 -19.55
C GLU A 517 16.21 -18.01 -18.72
N ALA A 518 16.14 -18.18 -17.39
CA ALA A 518 15.59 -17.18 -16.47
C ALA A 518 16.38 -15.86 -16.54
N LEU A 519 17.71 -15.91 -16.60
CA LEU A 519 18.52 -14.70 -16.75
C LEU A 519 18.28 -13.99 -18.10
N GLU A 520 18.15 -14.70 -19.22
CA GLU A 520 17.74 -14.07 -20.49
C GLU A 520 16.30 -13.52 -20.44
N GLU A 521 15.39 -14.13 -19.68
CA GLU A 521 14.02 -13.65 -19.45
C GLU A 521 14.02 -12.34 -18.62
N THR A 522 14.63 -12.31 -17.43
CA THR A 522 14.71 -11.11 -16.59
C THR A 522 15.41 -9.94 -17.29
N MET A 523 16.53 -10.20 -17.97
CA MET A 523 17.20 -9.18 -18.82
C MET A 523 16.29 -8.70 -19.97
N SER A 524 15.39 -9.55 -20.47
CA SER A 524 14.42 -9.15 -21.51
C SER A 524 13.22 -8.36 -20.99
N LEU A 525 12.90 -8.45 -19.68
CA LEU A 525 11.90 -7.59 -19.04
C LEU A 525 12.43 -6.15 -18.91
N GLU A 526 13.60 -5.98 -18.30
CA GLU A 526 14.24 -4.66 -18.12
C GLU A 526 14.60 -4.00 -19.47
N TYR A 527 15.03 -4.80 -20.45
CA TYR A 527 15.61 -4.34 -21.72
C TYR A 527 14.75 -4.62 -22.95
N GLY A 528 13.48 -4.96 -22.74
CA GLY A 528 12.51 -5.31 -23.77
C GLY A 528 12.10 -4.14 -24.68
N PRO A 529 11.39 -4.43 -25.80
CA PRO A 529 10.94 -3.40 -26.75
C PRO A 529 9.96 -2.37 -26.16
N GLY A 530 9.37 -2.66 -25.00
CA GLY A 530 8.38 -1.83 -24.31
C GLY A 530 8.93 -0.66 -23.51
N SER A 531 10.26 -0.54 -23.32
CA SER A 531 10.84 0.64 -22.65
C SER A 531 10.83 1.86 -23.61
N VAL A 532 9.64 2.44 -23.81
CA VAL A 532 9.41 3.62 -24.65
C VAL A 532 9.96 4.85 -23.95
N VAL A 533 10.87 5.55 -24.63
CA VAL A 533 11.49 6.78 -24.14
C VAL A 533 11.48 7.78 -25.30
N ASP A 534 10.91 8.97 -25.08
CA ASP A 534 10.58 9.94 -26.13
C ASP A 534 11.79 10.73 -26.64
N GLY A 535 12.73 10.03 -27.27
CA GLY A 535 13.78 10.66 -28.07
C GLY A 535 15.01 9.80 -28.28
N ALA A 536 15.59 9.88 -29.48
CA ALA A 536 16.81 9.15 -29.85
C ALA A 536 18.06 9.55 -29.03
N GLU A 537 18.02 10.63 -28.25
CA GLU A 537 19.08 11.02 -27.32
C GLU A 537 18.88 10.40 -25.93
N GLN A 538 17.68 10.51 -25.35
CA GLN A 538 17.34 9.83 -24.10
C GLN A 538 17.50 8.30 -24.23
N GLN A 539 17.05 7.72 -25.35
CA GLN A 539 17.25 6.30 -25.64
C GLN A 539 18.74 5.89 -25.69
N ARG A 540 19.66 6.80 -26.06
CA ARG A 540 21.12 6.58 -25.98
C ARG A 540 21.72 6.83 -24.60
N VAL A 541 21.04 7.55 -23.70
CA VAL A 541 21.43 7.65 -22.29
C VAL A 541 21.04 6.35 -21.59
N VAL A 542 19.78 5.93 -21.72
CA VAL A 542 19.28 4.68 -21.16
C VAL A 542 20.08 3.48 -21.69
N GLN A 543 20.33 3.37 -23.00
CA GLN A 543 21.17 2.28 -23.55
C GLN A 543 22.64 2.30 -23.08
N ARG A 544 23.14 3.40 -22.49
CA ARG A 544 24.47 3.43 -21.85
C ARG A 544 24.42 2.97 -20.39
N ILE A 545 23.39 3.36 -19.63
CA ILE A 545 23.13 2.81 -18.29
C ILE A 545 23.06 1.26 -18.39
N LYS A 546 22.24 0.76 -19.34
CA LYS A 546 22.12 -0.67 -19.71
C LYS A 546 23.43 -1.34 -20.17
N LEU A 547 24.54 -0.62 -20.40
CA LEU A 547 25.87 -1.21 -20.64
C LEU A 547 26.70 -1.35 -19.36
N ASP A 548 26.49 -0.48 -18.39
CA ASP A 548 27.20 -0.50 -17.10
C ASP A 548 26.58 -1.55 -16.17
N ASP A 549 25.24 -1.69 -16.20
CA ASP A 549 24.52 -2.80 -15.53
C ASP A 549 24.95 -4.18 -16.02
N MET A 550 25.34 -4.30 -17.29
CA MET A 550 25.92 -5.54 -17.84
C MET A 550 27.28 -5.90 -17.25
N ASP A 551 28.02 -4.97 -16.65
CA ASP A 551 29.21 -5.31 -15.85
C ASP A 551 28.83 -5.65 -14.41
N LYS A 552 27.83 -4.99 -13.80
CA LYS A 552 27.24 -5.40 -12.51
C LYS A 552 26.76 -6.85 -12.55
N LEU A 553 26.07 -7.25 -13.63
CA LEU A 553 25.64 -8.63 -13.89
C LEU A 553 26.80 -9.64 -13.93
N ILE A 554 27.97 -9.26 -14.43
CA ILE A 554 29.16 -10.15 -14.37
C ILE A 554 29.65 -10.29 -12.93
N VAL A 555 29.65 -9.20 -12.14
CA VAL A 555 29.95 -9.26 -10.70
C VAL A 555 28.93 -10.11 -9.96
N MET A 556 27.63 -10.01 -10.28
CA MET A 556 26.58 -10.85 -9.69
C MET A 556 26.86 -12.35 -9.89
N VAL A 557 27.20 -12.77 -11.12
CA VAL A 557 27.54 -14.17 -11.39
C VAL A 557 28.86 -14.60 -10.73
N ASP A 558 29.83 -13.68 -10.57
CA ASP A 558 31.04 -13.93 -9.77
C ASP A 558 30.72 -14.15 -8.28
N MET A 559 29.78 -13.36 -7.72
CA MET A 559 29.31 -13.52 -6.33
C MET A 559 28.48 -14.79 -6.13
N LEU A 560 27.65 -15.19 -7.10
CA LEU A 560 26.92 -16.47 -7.06
C LEU A 560 27.88 -17.68 -7.09
N GLU A 561 28.96 -17.65 -7.89
CA GLU A 561 29.99 -18.71 -7.86
C GLU A 561 30.73 -18.75 -6.51
N MET A 562 30.87 -17.60 -5.83
CA MET A 562 31.61 -17.49 -4.56
C MET A 562 30.76 -17.86 -3.33
N TYR A 563 29.54 -17.34 -3.22
CA TYR A 563 28.71 -17.42 -2.01
C TYR A 563 27.50 -18.35 -2.16
N ALA A 564 26.84 -18.39 -3.32
CA ALA A 564 25.71 -19.28 -3.59
C ALA A 564 26.13 -20.72 -3.98
N THR A 565 27.44 -21.01 -3.96
CA THR A 565 28.06 -22.29 -4.40
C THR A 565 27.76 -22.69 -5.85
N LEU A 566 27.37 -21.73 -6.69
CA LEU A 566 26.90 -21.97 -8.06
C LEU A 566 27.94 -22.79 -8.88
N PRO A 567 27.57 -23.94 -9.48
CA PRO A 567 28.53 -24.79 -10.18
C PRO A 567 29.28 -24.03 -11.28
N LYS A 568 30.63 -24.13 -11.31
CA LYS A 568 31.50 -23.37 -12.21
C LYS A 568 31.09 -23.41 -13.69
N GLN A 569 30.53 -24.53 -14.15
CA GLN A 569 29.99 -24.66 -15.51
C GLN A 569 28.73 -23.82 -15.75
N ARG A 570 27.80 -23.75 -14.78
CA ARG A 570 26.61 -22.88 -14.80
C ARG A 570 27.03 -21.42 -14.69
N ALA A 571 27.92 -21.09 -13.77
CA ALA A 571 28.50 -19.74 -13.65
C ALA A 571 29.25 -19.30 -14.93
N GLN A 572 29.89 -20.22 -15.66
CA GLN A 572 30.49 -19.91 -16.97
C GLN A 572 29.44 -19.69 -18.07
N ALA A 573 28.30 -20.37 -18.01
CA ALA A 573 27.19 -20.19 -18.95
C ALA A 573 26.46 -18.85 -18.74
N LEU A 574 26.10 -18.50 -17.50
CA LEU A 574 25.50 -17.20 -17.17
C LEU A 574 26.39 -16.03 -17.60
N ARG A 575 27.71 -16.08 -17.30
CA ARG A 575 28.67 -15.07 -17.81
C ARG A 575 28.75 -15.00 -19.33
N GLN A 576 28.39 -16.06 -20.06
CA GLN A 576 28.39 -16.04 -21.52
C GLN A 576 27.12 -15.37 -22.08
N VAL A 577 25.95 -15.61 -21.47
CA VAL A 577 24.70 -14.89 -21.76
C VAL A 577 24.90 -13.38 -21.64
N VAL A 578 25.36 -12.90 -20.48
CA VAL A 578 25.56 -11.46 -20.21
C VAL A 578 26.54 -10.83 -21.21
N ARG A 579 27.62 -11.54 -21.56
CA ARG A 579 28.60 -11.06 -22.56
C ARG A 579 28.03 -11.00 -23.96
N ASP A 580 27.20 -11.97 -24.35
CA ASP A 580 26.60 -12.00 -25.69
C ASP A 580 25.50 -10.94 -25.81
N ASP A 581 24.71 -10.65 -24.77
CA ASP A 581 23.77 -9.52 -24.82
C ASP A 581 24.46 -8.15 -24.74
N LYS A 582 25.48 -7.96 -23.89
CA LYS A 582 26.32 -6.74 -23.95
C LYS A 582 26.91 -6.51 -25.35
N LEU A 583 27.26 -7.59 -26.05
CA LEU A 583 27.71 -7.56 -27.45
C LEU A 583 26.57 -7.33 -28.46
N ARG A 584 25.31 -7.69 -28.17
CA ARG A 584 24.11 -7.27 -28.93
C ARG A 584 23.88 -5.76 -28.72
N LEU A 585 23.93 -5.26 -27.48
CA LEU A 585 23.69 -3.86 -27.11
C LEU A 585 24.74 -2.90 -27.71
N HIS A 586 26.04 -3.20 -27.62
CA HIS A 586 27.08 -2.41 -28.31
C HIS A 586 26.82 -2.29 -29.82
N LYS A 587 26.33 -3.34 -30.49
CA LYS A 587 25.98 -3.30 -31.93
C LYS A 587 24.75 -2.42 -32.18
N ARG A 588 23.72 -2.47 -31.34
CA ARG A 588 22.53 -1.58 -31.43
C ARG A 588 22.94 -0.11 -31.33
N LEU A 589 23.86 0.21 -30.42
CA LEU A 589 24.42 1.56 -30.23
C LEU A 589 25.38 2.03 -31.33
N GLY A 590 25.77 1.16 -32.28
CA GLY A 590 26.79 1.48 -33.27
C GLY A 590 28.21 1.66 -32.70
N MET A 591 28.46 1.17 -31.47
CA MET A 591 29.78 1.21 -30.85
C MET A 591 30.69 0.14 -31.47
N ASP A 592 31.89 0.54 -31.88
CA ASP A 592 32.85 -0.36 -32.53
C ASP A 592 33.35 -1.40 -31.52
N ALA A 593 32.96 -2.67 -31.72
CA ALA A 593 33.07 -3.71 -30.69
C ALA A 593 34.52 -4.15 -30.41
N THR A 594 35.15 -3.43 -29.47
CA THR A 594 36.34 -3.74 -28.67
C THR A 594 37.75 -3.61 -29.30
N PRO A 595 38.73 -3.23 -28.45
CA PRO A 595 40.11 -3.69 -28.57
C PRO A 595 40.29 -5.17 -28.17
N ALA A 596 39.52 -5.64 -27.19
CA ALA A 596 39.70 -6.92 -26.48
C ALA A 596 39.48 -8.18 -27.34
N PHE A 597 38.43 -8.28 -28.16
CA PHE A 597 38.10 -9.52 -28.89
C PHE A 597 38.98 -9.79 -30.12
N ARG A 598 39.99 -8.96 -30.41
CA ARG A 598 40.94 -9.23 -31.51
C ARG A 598 41.91 -10.38 -31.19
N LYS A 599 41.45 -11.62 -31.41
CA LYS A 599 42.29 -12.82 -31.58
C LYS A 599 43.51 -12.45 -32.45
N LYS A 600 44.72 -12.53 -31.88
CA LYS A 600 45.98 -12.00 -32.46
C LYS A 600 46.24 -12.59 -33.86
N LYS A 601 45.79 -11.90 -34.92
CA LYS A 601 46.09 -12.24 -36.32
C LYS A 601 47.61 -12.27 -36.50
N LYS A 602 48.18 -13.47 -36.67
CA LYS A 602 49.62 -13.68 -36.89
C LYS A 602 50.11 -12.73 -38.00
N ARG A 603 50.97 -11.76 -37.66
CA ARG A 603 51.54 -10.80 -38.60
C ARG A 603 52.23 -11.55 -39.74
N LYS A 604 51.64 -11.56 -40.95
CA LYS A 604 52.32 -12.04 -42.16
C LYS A 604 53.55 -11.15 -42.38
N ARG A 605 54.74 -11.75 -42.47
CA ARG A 605 55.99 -11.01 -42.72
C ARG A 605 55.88 -10.21 -44.03
N PRO A 606 56.38 -8.96 -44.09
CA PRO A 606 56.37 -8.18 -45.32
C PRO A 606 57.13 -8.89 -46.45
N LYS A 607 56.58 -8.90 -47.66
CA LYS A 607 57.34 -9.30 -48.85
C LYS A 607 58.39 -8.22 -49.14
N LYS A 608 59.66 -8.59 -49.27
CA LYS A 608 60.70 -7.68 -49.77
C LYS A 608 60.40 -7.32 -51.23
N ASN A 609 60.04 -6.07 -51.49
CA ASN A 609 59.99 -5.55 -52.87
C ASN A 609 61.40 -5.57 -53.48
N ARG A 610 61.50 -6.07 -54.71
CA ARG A 610 62.77 -6.36 -55.39
C ARG A 610 62.76 -5.75 -56.78
N ARG A 611 63.22 -4.48 -56.90
CA ARG A 611 63.73 -3.77 -58.09
C ARG A 611 63.88 -2.27 -57.76
N ASN A 612 64.72 -1.48 -58.43
CA ASN A 612 65.53 -1.75 -59.62
C ASN A 612 67.04 -1.58 -59.38
N LYS A 613 67.82 -2.21 -60.28
CA LYS A 613 69.21 -1.82 -60.59
C LYS A 613 69.25 -1.48 -62.09
N ARG A 614 69.39 -0.21 -62.43
CA ARG A 614 70.25 0.31 -63.49
C ARG A 614 70.30 1.83 -63.40
#